data_AF-A0A536B0C4-F1
#
_entry.id   AF-A0A536B0C4-F1
#
_cell.length_a   1.000
_cell.length_b   1.000
_cell.length_c   1.000
_cell.angle_alpha   90.00
_cell.angle_beta   90.00
_cell.angle_gamma   90.00
#
_symmetry.space_group_name_H-M   'P 1'
#
loop_
_entity.id
_entity.type
_entity.pdbx_description
1 polymer ?
#
loop_
_entity_poly.entity_id
_entity_poly.type
_entity_poly.pdbx_seq_one_letter_code
_entity_poly.pdbx_strand_id
1 'polypeptide(L)'
;MTAEPDEIRRLRRLWDEHIHAPSPVAGRNSLEQEVALYASWVGSMVEVAIARGSLDAHRSTMLETRRREGNERVFRAAGDLGEPVRSYVARLFAIEDLLAQLPVR
;
A
#
# COMPACT_ATOMS: atom_id res chain seq x y z
N MET A 1 -1.31 1.96 -29.13
CA MET A 1 -1.31 1.25 -27.85
C MET A 1 -0.02 1.63 -27.14
N THR A 2 -0.05 2.63 -26.26
CA THR A 2 1.14 3.04 -25.49
C THR A 2 1.49 1.91 -24.53
N ALA A 3 2.77 1.52 -24.48
CA ALA A 3 3.22 0.49 -23.54
C ALA A 3 2.92 0.93 -22.10
N GLU A 4 2.48 -0.01 -21.26
CA GLU A 4 2.25 0.24 -19.84
C GLU A 4 3.58 0.59 -19.16
N PRO A 5 3.66 1.70 -18.40
CA PRO A 5 4.87 2.07 -17.67
C PRO A 5 5.37 0.93 -16.77
N ASP A 6 6.68 0.78 -16.66
CA ASP A 6 7.33 -0.30 -15.90
C ASP A 6 6.90 -0.28 -14.43
N GLU A 7 6.70 0.90 -13.87
CA GLU A 7 6.22 1.11 -12.51
C GLU A 7 4.80 0.57 -12.31
N ILE A 8 3.90 0.75 -13.29
CA ILE A 8 2.52 0.24 -13.22
C ILE A 8 2.51 -1.28 -13.35
N ARG A 9 3.33 -1.84 -14.25
CA ARG A 9 3.51 -3.30 -14.36
C ARG A 9 4.02 -3.90 -13.05
N ARG A 10 5.02 -3.27 -12.45
CA ARG A 10 5.58 -3.70 -11.17
C ARG A 10 4.58 -3.58 -10.02
N LEU A 11 3.82 -2.48 -9.98
CA LEU A 11 2.77 -2.24 -8.99
C LEU A 11 1.68 -3.31 -9.07
N ARG A 12 1.18 -3.59 -10.29
CA ARG A 12 0.17 -4.62 -10.52
C ARG A 12 0.63 -5.99 -10.04
N ARG A 13 1.85 -6.40 -10.43
CA ARG A 13 2.40 -7.68 -9.99
C ARG A 13 2.48 -7.79 -8.46
N LEU A 14 3.01 -6.78 -7.78
CA LEU A 14 3.13 -6.79 -6.32
C LEU A 14 1.77 -6.74 -5.63
N TRP A 15 0.81 -6.00 -6.20
CA TRP A 15 -0.55 -5.96 -5.68
C TRP A 15 -1.25 -7.30 -5.85
N ASP A 16 -1.15 -7.93 -7.02
CA ASP A 16 -1.71 -9.25 -7.29
C ASP A 16 -1.14 -10.30 -6.32
N GLU A 17 0.18 -10.29 -6.11
CA GLU A 17 0.84 -11.14 -5.10
C GLU A 17 0.32 -10.85 -3.68
N HIS A 18 0.08 -9.57 -3.35
CA HIS A 18 -0.39 -9.16 -2.04
C HIS A 18 -1.83 -9.59 -1.76
N ILE A 19 -2.77 -9.38 -2.69
CA ILE A 19 -4.20 -9.67 -2.48
C ILE A 19 -4.53 -11.16 -2.51
N HIS A 20 -3.73 -11.96 -3.21
CA HIS A 20 -3.90 -13.41 -3.24
C HIS A 20 -3.23 -14.12 -2.05
N ALA A 21 -2.42 -13.41 -1.26
CA ALA A 21 -1.95 -13.91 0.02
C ALA A 21 -3.07 -13.75 1.08
N PRO A 22 -3.30 -14.76 1.95
CA PRO A 22 -4.23 -14.60 3.05
C PRO A 22 -3.83 -13.41 3.93
N SER A 23 -4.77 -12.49 4.20
CA SER A 23 -4.53 -11.42 5.17
C SER A 23 -4.21 -12.05 6.54
N PRO A 24 -3.08 -11.70 7.17
CA PRO A 24 -2.72 -12.23 8.47
C PRO A 24 -3.41 -11.50 9.62
N VAL A 25 -4.17 -10.44 9.32
CA VAL A 25 -4.91 -9.64 10.30
C VAL A 25 -6.41 -9.80 10.09
N ALA A 26 -7.14 -9.92 11.20
CA ALA A 26 -8.60 -10.04 11.22
C ALA A 26 -9.28 -8.83 11.88
N GLY A 27 -8.51 -7.80 12.27
CA GLY A 27 -9.02 -6.58 12.88
C GLY A 27 -9.56 -6.76 14.31
N ARG A 28 -9.11 -7.80 15.02
CA ARG A 28 -9.68 -8.20 16.33
C ARG A 28 -9.20 -7.35 17.50
N ASN A 29 -8.06 -6.70 17.35
CA ASN A 29 -7.47 -5.82 18.36
C ASN A 29 -6.97 -4.53 17.69
N SER A 30 -6.60 -3.54 18.50
CA SER A 30 -6.17 -2.23 18.01
C SER A 30 -4.96 -2.30 17.07
N LEU A 31 -4.00 -3.18 17.32
CA LEU A 31 -2.83 -3.35 16.46
C LEU A 31 -3.21 -3.96 15.10
N GLU A 32 -4.05 -5.00 15.10
CA GLU A 32 -4.56 -5.59 13.86
C GLU A 32 -5.40 -4.58 13.07
N GLN A 33 -6.16 -3.70 13.76
CA GLN A 33 -6.94 -2.64 13.13
C GLN A 33 -6.07 -1.57 12.47
N GLU A 34 -4.98 -1.15 13.11
CA GLU A 34 -4.01 -0.21 12.51
C GLU A 34 -3.43 -0.76 11.20
N VAL A 35 -3.05 -2.04 11.18
CA VAL A 35 -2.56 -2.71 9.96
C VAL A 35 -3.67 -2.83 8.90
N ALA A 36 -4.89 -3.20 9.30
CA ALA A 36 -6.01 -3.35 8.38
C ALA A 36 -6.44 -2.00 7.75
N LEU A 37 -6.45 -0.92 8.54
CA LEU A 37 -6.73 0.44 8.06
C LEU A 37 -5.67 0.88 7.04
N TYR A 38 -4.41 0.63 7.34
CA TYR A 38 -3.33 0.95 6.42
C TYR A 38 -3.41 0.14 5.13
N ALA A 39 -3.67 -1.16 5.21
CA ALA A 39 -3.86 -2.02 4.04
C ALA A 39 -5.03 -1.56 3.15
N SER A 40 -6.16 -1.21 3.75
CA SER A 40 -7.34 -0.70 3.04
C SER A 40 -7.04 0.61 2.32
N TRP A 41 -6.34 1.53 3.00
CA TRP A 41 -5.92 2.79 2.40
C TRP A 41 -4.98 2.58 1.20
N VAL A 42 -3.93 1.76 1.36
CA VAL A 42 -3.01 1.42 0.26
C VAL A 42 -3.78 0.80 -0.91
N GLY A 43 -4.68 -0.15 -0.65
CA GLY A 43 -5.48 -0.78 -1.70
C GLY A 43 -6.29 0.22 -2.52
N SER A 44 -6.95 1.19 -1.87
CA SER A 44 -7.72 2.23 -2.55
C SER A 44 -6.87 3.08 -3.52
N MET A 45 -5.59 3.31 -3.16
CA MET A 45 -4.64 4.05 -3.98
C MET A 45 -4.18 3.22 -5.18
N VAL A 46 -3.90 1.93 -4.96
CA VAL A 46 -3.45 1.00 -5.98
C VAL A 46 -4.53 0.77 -7.04
N GLU A 47 -5.80 0.60 -6.64
CA GLU A 47 -6.91 0.42 -7.58
C GLU A 47 -7.00 1.56 -8.59
N VAL A 48 -6.92 2.81 -8.11
CA VAL A 48 -6.95 4.00 -8.97
C VAL A 48 -5.69 4.08 -9.84
N ALA A 49 -4.52 3.82 -9.24
CA ALA A 49 -3.23 3.86 -9.94
C ALA A 49 -3.17 2.86 -11.10
N ILE A 50 -3.57 1.61 -10.87
CA ILE A 50 -3.59 0.56 -11.90
C ILE A 50 -4.62 0.89 -12.98
N ALA A 51 -5.82 1.34 -12.60
CA ALA A 51 -6.88 1.65 -13.57
C ALA A 51 -6.50 2.82 -14.50
N ARG A 52 -5.74 3.80 -14.01
CA ARG A 52 -5.40 5.03 -14.76
C ARG A 52 -3.96 5.10 -15.25
N GLY A 53 -3.10 4.19 -14.81
CA GLY A 53 -1.65 4.26 -15.05
C GLY A 53 -0.97 5.49 -14.43
N SER A 54 -1.61 6.15 -13.47
CA SER A 54 -1.18 7.41 -12.84
C SER A 54 -1.98 7.70 -11.57
N LEU A 55 -1.49 8.62 -10.74
CA LEU A 55 -2.26 9.20 -9.64
C LEU A 55 -2.87 10.53 -10.05
N ASP A 56 -4.05 10.86 -9.55
CA ASP A 56 -4.55 12.23 -9.64
C ASP A 56 -3.99 13.11 -8.51
N ALA A 57 -4.11 14.44 -8.66
CA ALA A 57 -3.57 15.41 -7.71
C ALA A 57 -4.08 15.20 -6.29
N HIS A 58 -5.34 14.75 -6.13
CA HIS A 58 -5.92 14.49 -4.83
C HIS A 58 -5.26 13.29 -4.16
N ARG A 59 -5.14 12.15 -4.86
CA ARG A 59 -4.44 10.96 -4.35
C ARG A 59 -2.97 11.26 -4.07
N SER A 60 -2.28 11.98 -4.96
CA SER A 60 -0.90 12.41 -4.74
C SER A 60 -0.74 13.20 -3.44
N THR A 61 -1.66 14.14 -3.17
CA THR A 61 -1.68 14.92 -1.92
C THR A 61 -1.93 14.04 -0.70
N MET A 62 -2.86 13.08 -0.78
CA MET A 62 -3.13 12.13 0.30
C MET A 62 -1.91 11.26 0.61
N LEU A 63 -1.24 10.75 -0.42
CA LEU A 63 -0.01 9.97 -0.29
C LEU A 63 1.10 10.77 0.36
N GLU A 64 1.32 12.01 -0.10
CA GLU A 64 2.33 12.90 0.49
C GLU A 64 2.02 13.19 1.97
N THR A 65 0.76 13.47 2.29
CA THR A 65 0.31 13.71 3.66
C THR A 65 0.59 12.50 4.54
N ARG A 66 0.22 11.30 4.07
CA ARG A 66 0.46 10.06 4.79
C ARG A 66 1.95 9.81 5.04
N ARG A 67 2.79 10.06 4.04
CA ARG A 67 4.25 9.93 4.18
C ARG A 67 4.84 10.90 5.19
N ARG A 68 4.30 12.12 5.29
CA ARG A 68 4.73 13.11 6.29
C ARG A 68 4.31 12.74 7.71
N GLU A 69 3.14 12.14 7.88
CA GLU A 69 2.68 11.59 9.17
C GLU A 69 3.56 10.42 9.64
N GLY A 70 4.13 9.69 8.68
CA GLY A 70 5.01 8.55 8.92
C GLY A 70 4.25 7.27 9.24
N ASN A 71 4.92 6.14 9.02
CA ASN A 71 4.35 4.80 9.24
C ASN A 71 4.77 4.19 10.59
N GLU A 72 5.18 5.00 11.58
CA GLU A 72 5.69 4.51 12.87
C GLU A 72 4.72 3.61 13.62
N ARG A 73 3.43 3.99 13.67
CA ARG A 73 2.39 3.19 14.34
C ARG A 73 2.21 1.83 13.68
N VAL A 74 2.15 1.80 12.36
CA VAL A 74 2.01 0.57 11.58
C VAL A 74 3.27 -0.31 11.71
N PHE A 75 4.46 0.31 11.69
CA PHE A 75 5.72 -0.39 11.87
C PHE A 75 5.83 -1.01 13.27
N ARG A 76 5.44 -0.28 14.32
CA ARG A 76 5.37 -0.81 15.68
C ARG A 76 4.35 -1.94 15.79
N ALA A 77 3.14 -1.75 15.27
CA ALA A 77 2.10 -2.78 15.28
C ALA A 77 2.57 -4.07 14.58
N ALA A 78 3.25 -3.95 13.44
CA ALA A 78 3.87 -5.08 12.76
C ALA A 78 4.96 -5.75 13.63
N GLY A 79 5.80 -4.95 14.28
CA GLY A 79 6.81 -5.40 15.25
C GLY A 79 6.19 -6.26 16.35
N ASP A 80 5.14 -5.75 16.98
CA ASP A 80 4.47 -6.37 18.13
C ASP A 80 3.67 -7.63 17.73
N LEU A 81 3.01 -7.61 16.56
CA LEU A 81 2.23 -8.75 16.05
C LEU A 81 3.11 -9.87 15.47
N GLY A 82 4.37 -9.58 15.11
CA GLY A 82 5.33 -10.59 14.63
C GLY A 82 5.04 -11.09 13.20
N GLU A 83 5.62 -12.24 12.85
CA GLU A 83 5.31 -12.90 11.58
C GLU A 83 3.98 -13.66 11.66
N PRO A 84 3.17 -13.69 10.58
CA PRO A 84 3.47 -13.19 9.22
C PRO A 84 3.11 -11.71 8.98
N VAL A 85 2.69 -10.96 10.00
CA VAL A 85 2.22 -9.56 9.86
C VAL A 85 3.34 -8.62 9.44
N ARG A 86 4.57 -8.81 9.94
CA ARG A 86 5.75 -8.03 9.50
C ARG A 86 6.00 -8.13 8.01
N SER A 87 6.03 -9.35 7.47
CA SER A 87 6.18 -9.57 6.03
C SER A 87 5.04 -8.95 5.23
N TYR A 88 3.81 -8.99 5.76
CA TYR A 88 2.64 -8.37 5.13
C TYR A 88 2.76 -6.84 5.06
N VAL A 89 3.13 -6.19 6.17
CA VAL A 89 3.32 -4.72 6.24
C VAL A 89 4.50 -4.27 5.39
N ALA A 90 5.60 -5.02 5.36
CA ALA A 90 6.75 -4.71 4.51
C ALA A 90 6.37 -4.68 3.02
N ARG A 91 5.49 -5.58 2.55
CA ARG A 91 4.96 -5.54 1.18
C ARG A 91 4.11 -4.30 0.92
N LEU A 92 3.28 -3.88 1.89
CA LEU A 92 2.48 -2.66 1.76
C LEU A 92 3.36 -1.40 1.67
N PHE A 93 4.45 -1.33 2.44
CA PHE A 93 5.40 -0.22 2.34
C PHE A 93 6.07 -0.16 0.96
N ALA A 94 6.48 -1.31 0.42
CA ALA A 94 7.05 -1.37 -0.93
C ALA A 94 6.04 -0.94 -2.01
N ILE A 95 4.76 -1.25 -1.83
CA ILE A 95 3.67 -0.78 -2.71
C ILE A 95 3.48 0.74 -2.58
N GLU A 96 3.47 1.27 -1.36
CA GLU A 96 3.39 2.72 -1.11
C GLU A 96 4.55 3.48 -1.76
N ASP A 97 5.77 2.96 -1.66
CA ASP A 97 6.94 3.56 -2.31
C ASP A 97 6.84 3.57 -3.83
N LEU A 98 6.21 2.55 -4.44
CA LEU A 98 5.95 2.55 -5.88
C LEU A 98 4.85 3.55 -6.26
N LEU A 99 3.79 3.66 -5.46
CA LEU A 99 2.76 4.68 -5.66
C LEU A 99 3.36 6.09 -5.69
N ALA A 100 4.36 6.35 -4.84
CA ALA A 100 5.03 7.66 -4.78
C ALA A 100 5.90 7.98 -6.00
N GLN A 101 6.22 6.99 -6.82
CA GLN A 101 7.02 7.15 -8.05
C GLN A 101 6.15 7.35 -9.29
N LEU A 102 4.82 7.17 -9.17
CA LEU A 102 3.93 7.27 -10.31
C LEU A 102 3.78 8.71 -10.81
N PRO A 103 3.58 8.89 -12.14
CA PRO A 103 3.26 10.20 -12.67
C PRO A 103 1.91 10.69 -12.12
N VAL A 104 1.83 12.00 -11.88
CA VAL A 104 0.58 12.69 -11.50
C VAL A 104 -0.07 13.26 -12.76
N ARG A 105 -1.35 12.98 -12.98
CA ARG A 105 -2.12 13.42 -14.16
C ARG A 105 -3.54 13.84 -13.81
#